data_AF-A0A919KA69-F1
#
_entry.id   AF-A0A919KA69-F1
#
_cell.length_a   1.000
_cell.length_b   1.000
_cell.length_c   1.000
_cell.angle_alpha   90.00
_cell.angle_beta   90.00
_cell.angle_gamma   90.00
#
_symmetry.space_group_name_H-M   'P 1'
#
loop_
_entity.id
_entity.type
_entity.pdbx_description
1 polymer ?
#
loop_
_entity_poly.entity_id
_entity_poly.type
_entity_poly.pdbx_seq_one_letter_code
_entity_poly.pdbx_strand_id
1 'polypeptide(L)'
;MSRGSDGEWFFGDDVFRELGQCLTSPEVFWSQDRQIDIVLALDELAAWCADSRRYDERLHKSGWASAVRDFRTAYEALGPKLTSVVEVSARRVLVLCKGELAQNDSEVRALGELLAKLRAVLASSEALALAWEDMVATCNKLEPPIETLDCRRDAFWAIARAGDRNIKELADRLRGVVGGDPLGFFRAERHLGEVSVEPTTFEEIRQRPIADPATRLDLARRLLRFEPPARHHVVWVGFREASLHPELVVEGEIGLYDISYFHALLTARPEDVERVPQELRDLHGYVIAEDEHDVVMARIDLGVGRFHDPIRSARNHAAALVAIAAVRGGGKPWRPMFGYLHAEDGRITAHRGFTREEFPVQYAVERDGTALTIVKVATDLAGKLTLARTELKEIVDALHWWQASAEDGDAKSVLLNVRLIELVAARTGETDWTTFLGKYLKYAWIQHTMRRSLHEVFNDALHTPQIIHGAEEARNSIRDEVISHDHDGYSSFNVSTALHAVERIESLMRPKTTTARAVRTVRRNVSDPRNMVLWAASLETEWSAAVHRLERIRNSIMHGGPFTDTAVSRVHRFSHQLSAWAVVESMDAVLEQVTVRDRYMATAQRMDSWRQALGREDPYRAVFAGS
;
A
#
# COMPACT_ATOMS: atom_id res chain seq x y z
N MET A 1 2.29 8.34 5.85
CA MET A 1 1.23 7.51 6.47
C MET A 1 1.69 7.19 7.88
N SER A 2 0.91 7.50 8.91
CA SER A 2 1.28 7.13 10.29
C SER A 2 1.28 5.60 10.41
N ARG A 3 2.34 5.01 10.98
CA ARG A 3 2.48 3.56 11.18
C ARG A 3 1.65 3.06 12.38
N GLY A 4 0.41 3.55 12.49
CA GLY A 4 -0.51 3.28 13.60
C GLY A 4 -0.29 4.21 14.81
N SER A 5 -0.94 5.36 14.79
CA SER A 5 -0.99 6.34 15.91
C SER A 5 -1.93 5.90 17.04
N ASP A 6 -2.92 5.06 16.73
CA ASP A 6 -3.97 4.69 17.68
C ASP A 6 -3.41 3.60 18.58
N GLY A 7 -2.73 3.98 19.66
CA GLY A 7 -2.15 3.07 20.65
C GLY A 7 -2.99 2.92 21.92
N GLU A 8 -4.16 3.57 21.99
CA GLU A 8 -5.03 3.62 23.18
C GLU A 8 -5.63 2.25 23.56
N TRP A 9 -5.60 1.27 22.64
CA TRP A 9 -6.11 -0.09 22.87
C TRP A 9 -5.07 -1.06 23.47
N PHE A 10 -3.83 -0.61 23.73
CA PHE A 10 -2.77 -1.50 24.18
C PHE A 10 -2.74 -1.60 25.72
N PHE A 11 -3.21 -2.72 26.25
CA PHE A 11 -3.33 -2.98 27.70
C PHE A 11 -2.10 -3.65 28.33
N GLY A 12 -1.15 -4.12 27.51
CA GLY A 12 0.02 -4.88 27.94
C GLY A 12 1.29 -4.06 28.19
N ASP A 13 2.38 -4.77 28.52
CA ASP A 13 3.72 -4.19 28.72
C ASP A 13 4.31 -3.58 27.44
N ASP A 14 5.11 -2.51 27.59
CA ASP A 14 5.77 -1.79 26.48
C ASP A 14 6.64 -2.68 25.57
N VAL A 15 6.94 -3.91 25.99
CA VAL A 15 7.74 -4.89 25.25
C VAL A 15 7.14 -5.23 23.88
N PHE A 16 5.82 -5.22 23.71
CA PHE A 16 5.16 -5.56 22.43
C PHE A 16 4.50 -4.39 21.71
N ARG A 17 4.72 -3.16 22.14
CA ARG A 17 4.06 -1.98 21.54
C ARG A 17 4.40 -1.86 20.05
N GLU A 18 5.67 -1.91 19.69
CA GLU A 18 6.12 -1.90 18.29
C GLU A 18 5.59 -3.08 17.48
N LEU A 19 5.52 -4.27 18.08
CA LEU A 19 4.95 -5.45 17.44
C LEU A 19 3.45 -5.26 17.14
N GLY A 20 2.70 -4.70 18.09
CA GLY A 20 1.30 -4.33 17.91
C GLY A 20 1.09 -3.32 16.78
N GLN A 21 2.01 -2.36 16.62
CA GLN A 21 1.98 -1.41 15.50
C GLN A 21 2.22 -2.10 14.15
N CYS A 22 3.13 -3.09 14.09
CA CYS A 22 3.37 -3.87 12.87
C CYS A 22 2.12 -4.63 12.41
N LEU A 23 1.18 -4.88 13.31
CA LEU A 23 -0.09 -5.54 13.01
C LEU A 23 -1.20 -4.60 12.52
N THR A 24 -0.97 -3.28 12.50
CA THR A 24 -1.95 -2.31 11.99
C THR A 24 -1.92 -2.24 10.46
N SER A 25 -3.09 -2.02 9.83
CA SER A 25 -3.26 -1.85 8.38
C SER A 25 -2.50 -2.89 7.52
N PRO A 26 -2.77 -4.20 7.68
CA PRO A 26 -2.05 -5.28 7.00
C PRO A 26 -2.13 -5.22 5.45
N GLU A 27 -3.10 -4.47 4.91
CA GLU A 27 -3.24 -4.17 3.49
C GLU A 27 -2.22 -3.14 2.97
N VAL A 28 -1.67 -2.29 3.84
CA VAL A 28 -0.73 -1.23 3.46
C VAL A 28 0.70 -1.75 3.52
N PHE A 29 1.44 -1.61 2.43
CA PHE A 29 2.88 -1.90 2.38
C PHE A 29 3.68 -0.77 3.04
N TRP A 30 4.49 -1.10 4.05
CA TRP A 30 5.30 -0.12 4.78
C TRP A 30 6.58 0.24 4.06
N SER A 31 7.15 -0.69 3.30
CA SER A 31 8.30 -0.44 2.43
C SER A 31 7.98 0.52 1.28
N GLN A 32 6.69 0.87 1.05
CA GLN A 32 6.22 1.77 -0.02
C GLN A 32 6.85 1.39 -1.36
N ASP A 33 7.25 2.34 -2.21
CA ASP A 33 7.78 2.03 -3.55
C ASP A 33 9.23 1.46 -3.53
N ARG A 34 9.86 1.38 -2.34
CA ARG A 34 11.30 1.08 -2.17
C ARG A 34 11.65 -0.36 -2.55
N GLN A 35 10.84 -1.32 -2.07
CA GLN A 35 11.13 -2.74 -2.22
C GLN A 35 9.84 -3.55 -2.35
N ILE A 36 9.83 -4.58 -3.21
CA ILE A 36 8.72 -5.55 -3.24
C ILE A 36 8.98 -6.71 -2.28
N ASP A 37 7.91 -7.30 -1.77
CA ASP A 37 8.00 -8.50 -0.94
C ASP A 37 8.36 -9.75 -1.75
N ILE A 38 8.78 -10.80 -1.04
CA ILE A 38 9.25 -12.05 -1.64
C ILE A 38 8.18 -12.79 -2.45
N VAL A 39 6.91 -12.68 -2.06
CA VAL A 39 5.82 -13.40 -2.73
C VAL A 39 5.52 -12.73 -4.06
N LEU A 40 5.42 -11.40 -4.08
CA LEU A 40 5.25 -10.65 -5.32
C LEU A 40 6.41 -10.91 -6.29
N ALA A 41 7.65 -10.88 -5.81
CA ALA A 41 8.81 -11.13 -6.65
C ALA A 41 8.81 -12.54 -7.26
N LEU A 42 8.34 -13.54 -6.51
CA LEU A 42 8.16 -14.91 -7.01
C LEU A 42 7.02 -15.02 -8.03
N ASP A 43 5.88 -14.40 -7.75
CA ASP A 43 4.72 -14.42 -8.62
C ASP A 43 5.05 -13.73 -9.96
N GLU A 44 5.84 -12.65 -9.95
CA GLU A 44 6.35 -12.04 -11.18
C GLU A 44 7.28 -12.98 -11.95
N LEU A 45 8.26 -13.63 -11.30
CA LEU A 45 9.12 -14.61 -11.98
C LEU A 45 8.32 -15.79 -12.57
N ALA A 46 7.29 -16.24 -11.85
CA ALA A 46 6.41 -17.30 -12.32
C ALA A 46 5.59 -16.87 -13.54
N ALA A 47 5.08 -15.64 -13.54
CA ALA A 47 4.39 -15.06 -14.69
C ALA A 47 5.29 -14.97 -15.92
N TRP A 48 6.57 -14.61 -15.74
CA TRP A 48 7.57 -14.64 -16.82
C TRP A 48 7.85 -16.06 -17.34
N CYS A 49 7.86 -17.07 -16.47
CA CYS A 49 8.02 -18.47 -16.91
C CYS A 49 6.78 -19.01 -17.64
N ALA A 50 5.59 -18.48 -17.33
CA ALA A 50 4.33 -18.85 -17.97
C ALA A 50 4.04 -18.06 -19.26
N ASP A 51 4.92 -17.11 -19.62
CA ASP A 51 4.77 -16.33 -20.84
C ASP A 51 4.93 -17.23 -22.08
N SER A 52 3.83 -17.42 -22.80
CA SER A 52 3.77 -18.29 -23.98
C SER A 52 4.29 -17.62 -25.25
N ARG A 53 4.64 -16.33 -25.20
CA ARG A 53 5.12 -15.59 -26.37
C ARG A 53 6.51 -16.05 -26.76
N ARG A 54 6.81 -15.95 -28.06
CA ARG A 54 8.18 -16.18 -28.55
C ARG A 54 9.09 -15.11 -27.97
N TYR A 55 10.22 -15.55 -27.42
CA TYR A 55 11.21 -14.61 -26.88
C TYR A 55 11.71 -13.63 -27.94
N ASP A 56 11.68 -12.39 -27.54
CA ASP A 56 12.25 -11.24 -28.21
C ASP A 56 13.22 -10.59 -27.22
N GLU A 57 14.51 -10.60 -27.55
CA GLU A 57 15.56 -10.04 -26.70
C GLU A 57 15.26 -8.58 -26.30
N ARG A 58 14.64 -7.80 -27.20
CA ARG A 58 14.32 -6.39 -26.96
C ARG A 58 13.24 -6.21 -25.89
N LEU A 59 12.29 -7.14 -25.81
CA LEU A 59 11.15 -7.05 -24.90
C LEU A 59 11.35 -7.82 -23.59
N HIS A 60 12.12 -8.92 -23.62
CA HIS A 60 12.16 -9.87 -22.51
C HIS A 60 13.44 -9.74 -21.68
N LYS A 61 14.60 -9.40 -22.27
CA LYS A 61 15.89 -9.45 -21.57
C LYS A 61 15.95 -8.48 -20.38
N SER A 62 15.55 -7.23 -20.58
CA SER A 62 15.53 -6.21 -19.52
C SER A 62 14.47 -6.51 -18.47
N GLY A 63 13.26 -6.89 -18.90
CA GLY A 63 12.15 -7.28 -18.02
C GLY A 63 12.51 -8.46 -17.11
N TRP A 64 13.10 -9.52 -17.68
CA TRP A 64 13.59 -10.68 -16.93
C TRP A 64 14.68 -10.30 -15.93
N ALA A 65 15.72 -9.58 -16.37
CA ALA A 65 16.81 -9.16 -15.48
C ALA A 65 16.31 -8.28 -14.33
N SER A 66 15.31 -7.44 -14.59
CA SER A 66 14.63 -6.61 -13.61
C SER A 66 13.87 -7.46 -12.58
N ALA A 67 13.09 -8.46 -13.02
CA ALA A 67 12.35 -9.36 -12.12
C ALA A 67 13.29 -10.23 -11.25
N VAL A 68 14.38 -10.74 -11.82
CA VAL A 68 15.41 -11.52 -11.09
C VAL A 68 16.09 -10.67 -10.03
N ARG A 69 16.35 -9.38 -10.33
CA ARG A 69 16.92 -8.45 -9.35
C ARG A 69 15.97 -8.20 -8.19
N ASP A 70 14.70 -7.94 -8.49
CA ASP A 70 13.68 -7.76 -7.45
C ASP A 70 13.57 -9.00 -6.53
N PHE A 71 13.58 -10.21 -7.10
CA PHE A 71 13.59 -11.45 -6.33
C PHE A 71 14.82 -11.60 -5.44
N ARG A 72 16.02 -11.30 -5.96
CA ARG A 72 17.25 -11.32 -5.17
C ARG A 72 17.19 -10.35 -4.00
N THR A 73 16.78 -9.11 -4.24
CA THR A 73 16.66 -8.08 -3.19
C THR A 73 15.63 -8.48 -2.14
N ALA A 74 14.47 -9.00 -2.56
CA ALA A 74 13.44 -9.51 -1.65
C ALA A 74 13.93 -10.69 -0.80
N TYR A 75 14.70 -11.60 -1.40
CA TYR A 75 15.30 -12.75 -0.71
C TYR A 75 16.38 -12.33 0.30
N GLU A 76 17.32 -11.46 -0.10
CA GLU A 76 18.38 -10.95 0.78
C GLU A 76 17.82 -10.13 1.94
N ALA A 77 16.67 -9.51 1.71
CA ALA A 77 15.96 -8.79 2.74
C ALA A 77 15.20 -9.71 3.70
N LEU A 78 15.11 -11.04 3.54
CA LEU A 78 14.40 -11.95 4.47
C LEU A 78 15.11 -12.13 5.81
N GLY A 79 14.34 -12.54 6.82
CA GLY A 79 14.86 -12.76 8.16
C GLY A 79 15.59 -14.10 8.24
N PRO A 80 16.50 -14.29 9.20
CA PRO A 80 17.35 -15.47 9.25
C PRO A 80 16.55 -16.77 9.41
N LYS A 81 15.46 -16.76 10.17
CA LYS A 81 14.65 -17.96 10.41
C LYS A 81 13.91 -18.37 9.15
N LEU A 82 13.21 -17.44 8.51
CA LEU A 82 12.54 -17.70 7.25
C LEU A 82 13.54 -18.07 6.14
N THR A 83 14.70 -17.41 6.09
CA THR A 83 15.76 -17.71 5.11
C THR A 83 16.19 -19.16 5.21
N SER A 84 16.37 -19.68 6.42
CA SER A 84 16.83 -21.07 6.64
C SER A 84 15.93 -22.13 5.99
N VAL A 85 14.62 -21.88 5.88
CA VAL A 85 13.67 -22.82 5.26
C VAL A 85 13.53 -22.66 3.75
N VAL A 86 13.84 -21.48 3.20
CA VAL A 86 13.74 -21.23 1.75
C VAL A 86 15.08 -21.28 1.02
N GLU A 87 16.21 -21.25 1.74
CA GLU A 87 17.55 -21.03 1.19
C GLU A 87 17.90 -22.00 0.06
N VAL A 88 17.67 -23.30 0.26
CA VAL A 88 18.01 -24.33 -0.74
C VAL A 88 17.27 -24.09 -2.06
N SER A 89 15.96 -23.84 -1.98
CA SER A 89 15.12 -23.60 -3.16
C SER A 89 15.44 -22.24 -3.80
N ALA A 90 15.58 -21.19 -3.00
CA ALA A 90 15.88 -19.83 -3.47
C ALA A 90 17.24 -19.76 -4.20
N ARG A 91 18.28 -20.42 -3.66
CA ARG A 91 19.59 -20.50 -4.32
C ARG A 91 19.50 -21.22 -5.67
N ARG A 92 18.71 -22.30 -5.77
CA ARG A 92 18.50 -23.00 -7.05
C ARG A 92 17.76 -22.13 -8.07
N VAL A 93 16.74 -21.40 -7.65
CA VAL A 93 16.05 -20.39 -8.47
C VAL A 93 17.06 -19.36 -8.98
N LEU A 94 17.85 -18.75 -8.08
CA LEU A 94 18.85 -17.75 -8.47
C LEU A 94 19.91 -18.29 -9.45
N VAL A 95 20.29 -19.57 -9.34
CA VAL A 95 21.22 -20.22 -10.29
C VAL A 95 20.60 -20.35 -11.68
N LEU A 96 19.35 -20.83 -11.77
CA LEU A 96 18.65 -20.96 -13.06
C LEU A 96 18.35 -19.59 -13.69
N CYS A 97 18.10 -18.55 -12.87
CA CYS A 97 17.90 -17.18 -13.33
C CYS A 97 19.16 -16.49 -13.87
N LYS A 98 20.36 -17.10 -13.76
CA LYS A 98 21.60 -16.50 -14.31
C LYS A 98 21.65 -16.53 -15.85
N GLY A 99 20.89 -17.42 -16.49
CA GLY A 99 20.80 -17.53 -17.94
C GLY A 99 19.72 -16.61 -18.56
N GLU A 100 19.75 -16.47 -19.88
CA GLU A 100 18.63 -15.91 -20.63
C GLU A 100 17.52 -16.97 -20.67
N LEU A 101 16.40 -16.70 -19.98
CA LEU A 101 15.29 -17.62 -19.73
C LEU A 101 14.82 -18.41 -20.97
N ALA A 102 14.93 -17.81 -22.15
CA ALA A 102 14.20 -18.24 -23.33
C ALA A 102 14.86 -19.23 -24.28
N GLN A 103 16.09 -19.66 -24.01
CA GLN A 103 16.78 -20.54 -24.95
C GLN A 103 16.46 -22.02 -24.70
N ASN A 104 15.82 -22.37 -23.58
CA ASN A 104 15.62 -23.76 -23.19
C ASN A 104 14.29 -24.00 -22.43
N ASP A 105 13.26 -24.47 -23.14
CA ASP A 105 11.95 -24.83 -22.57
C ASP A 105 12.04 -25.77 -21.35
N SER A 106 13.05 -26.65 -21.32
CA SER A 106 13.24 -27.56 -20.19
C SER A 106 13.71 -26.83 -18.93
N GLU A 107 14.55 -25.79 -19.07
CA GLU A 107 14.97 -24.93 -17.97
C GLU A 107 13.83 -24.03 -17.50
N VAL A 108 13.01 -23.48 -18.41
CA VAL A 108 11.82 -22.70 -18.05
C VAL A 108 10.83 -23.53 -17.24
N ARG A 109 10.53 -24.76 -17.69
CA ARG A 109 9.66 -25.68 -16.94
C ARG A 109 10.26 -26.03 -15.58
N ALA A 110 11.54 -26.37 -15.52
CA ALA A 110 12.21 -26.68 -14.27
C ALA A 110 12.21 -25.50 -13.30
N LEU A 111 12.37 -24.27 -13.80
CA LEU A 111 12.27 -23.05 -13.01
C LEU A 111 10.85 -22.82 -12.52
N GLY A 112 9.84 -22.97 -13.39
CA GLY A 112 8.43 -22.88 -13.02
C GLY A 112 8.04 -23.85 -11.90
N GLU A 113 8.49 -25.10 -11.98
CA GLU A 113 8.29 -26.09 -10.90
C GLU A 113 8.98 -25.70 -9.59
N LEU A 114 10.19 -25.14 -9.66
CA LEU A 114 10.92 -24.68 -8.47
C LEU A 114 10.26 -23.45 -7.84
N LEU A 115 9.76 -22.51 -8.66
CA LEU A 115 9.01 -21.35 -8.20
C LEU A 115 7.71 -21.78 -7.53
N ALA A 116 6.96 -22.72 -8.12
CA ALA A 116 5.75 -23.27 -7.52
C ALA A 116 6.03 -23.97 -6.17
N LYS A 117 7.11 -24.76 -6.08
CA LYS A 117 7.54 -25.38 -4.82
C LYS A 117 7.92 -24.35 -3.77
N LEU A 118 8.69 -23.33 -4.15
CA LEU A 118 9.09 -22.26 -3.23
C LEU A 118 7.88 -21.43 -2.76
N ARG A 119 6.94 -21.14 -3.66
CA ARG A 119 5.68 -20.48 -3.34
C ARG A 119 4.82 -21.30 -2.38
N ALA A 120 4.78 -22.62 -2.53
CA ALA A 120 4.09 -23.53 -1.61
C ALA A 120 4.77 -23.58 -0.23
N VAL A 121 6.10 -23.57 -0.16
CA VAL A 121 6.84 -23.46 1.11
C VAL A 121 6.50 -22.15 1.81
N LEU A 122 6.52 -21.02 1.10
CA LEU A 122 6.15 -19.72 1.66
C LEU A 122 4.69 -19.66 2.09
N ALA A 123 3.77 -20.33 1.40
CA ALA A 123 2.36 -20.42 1.77
C ALA A 123 2.10 -21.28 3.02
N SER A 124 3.11 -22.00 3.52
CA SER A 124 2.95 -22.88 4.68
C SER A 124 2.78 -22.11 5.99
N SER A 125 2.05 -22.72 6.91
CA SER A 125 1.84 -22.17 8.25
C SER A 125 3.15 -22.06 9.06
N GLU A 126 4.14 -22.92 8.78
CA GLU A 126 5.47 -22.83 9.38
C GLU A 126 6.26 -21.63 8.86
N ALA A 127 6.25 -21.36 7.54
CA ALA A 127 6.90 -20.17 6.99
C ALA A 127 6.30 -18.87 7.58
N LEU A 128 4.97 -18.85 7.75
CA LEU A 128 4.28 -17.74 8.41
C LEU A 128 4.73 -17.56 9.88
N ALA A 129 4.83 -18.65 10.63
CA ALA A 129 5.33 -18.62 12.01
C ALA A 129 6.80 -18.15 12.11
N LEU A 130 7.67 -18.58 11.18
CA LEU A 130 9.07 -18.14 11.14
C LEU A 130 9.20 -16.67 10.74
N ALA A 131 8.39 -16.20 9.79
CA ALA A 131 8.33 -14.78 9.42
C ALA A 131 7.89 -13.90 10.60
N TRP A 132 6.91 -14.36 11.38
CA TRP A 132 6.51 -13.73 12.63
C TRP A 132 7.67 -13.67 13.64
N GLU A 133 8.38 -14.77 13.84
CA GLU A 133 9.52 -14.80 14.75
C GLU A 133 10.66 -13.87 14.33
N ASP A 134 10.93 -13.73 13.04
CA ASP A 134 11.90 -12.76 12.52
C ASP A 134 11.45 -11.32 12.76
N MET A 135 10.16 -11.03 12.62
CA MET A 135 9.57 -9.73 12.94
C MET A 135 9.69 -9.43 14.45
N VAL A 136 9.30 -10.38 15.32
CA VAL A 136 9.44 -10.26 16.78
C VAL A 136 10.90 -10.04 17.19
N ALA A 137 11.83 -10.80 16.61
CA ALA A 137 13.26 -10.65 16.86
C ALA A 137 13.79 -9.27 16.44
N THR A 138 13.21 -8.68 15.39
CA THR A 138 13.55 -7.32 14.94
C THR A 138 13.01 -6.27 15.90
N CYS A 139 11.74 -6.39 16.34
CA CYS A 139 11.15 -5.48 17.33
C CYS A 139 11.88 -5.51 18.68
N ASN A 140 12.46 -6.66 19.05
CA ASN A 140 13.21 -6.79 20.29
C ASN A 140 14.59 -6.11 20.29
N LYS A 141 15.10 -5.71 19.12
CA LYS A 141 16.41 -5.05 18.96
C LYS A 141 16.24 -3.57 18.63
N LEU A 142 17.05 -2.70 19.21
CA LEU A 142 16.94 -1.25 18.97
C LEU A 142 17.76 -0.78 17.76
N GLU A 143 18.78 -1.55 17.37
CA GLU A 143 19.77 -1.21 16.36
C GLU A 143 19.26 -1.26 14.90
N PRO A 144 18.42 -2.23 14.49
CA PRO A 144 17.97 -2.30 13.11
C PRO A 144 17.23 -1.05 12.66
N PRO A 145 17.50 -0.52 11.44
CA PRO A 145 16.74 0.58 10.87
C PRO A 145 15.25 0.26 10.76
N ILE A 146 14.42 1.30 10.64
CA ILE A 146 12.99 1.13 10.36
C ILE A 146 12.75 0.37 9.05
N GLU A 147 13.60 0.55 8.03
CA GLU A 147 13.50 -0.16 6.75
C GLU A 147 13.59 -1.67 6.90
N THR A 148 14.40 -2.17 7.84
CA THR A 148 14.48 -3.60 8.13
C THR A 148 13.16 -4.12 8.69
N LEU A 149 12.53 -3.36 9.61
CA LEU A 149 11.24 -3.73 10.17
C LEU A 149 10.13 -3.67 9.11
N ASP A 150 10.11 -2.63 8.28
CA ASP A 150 9.16 -2.47 7.17
C ASP A 150 9.20 -3.70 6.24
N CYS A 151 10.40 -4.15 5.84
CA CYS A 151 10.56 -5.33 4.98
C CYS A 151 10.11 -6.63 5.67
N ARG A 152 10.42 -6.80 6.97
CA ARG A 152 10.01 -7.98 7.76
C ARG A 152 8.48 -8.06 7.86
N ARG A 153 7.85 -6.94 8.15
CA ARG A 153 6.40 -6.81 8.24
C ARG A 153 5.74 -7.11 6.90
N ASP A 154 6.21 -6.48 5.82
CA ASP A 154 5.63 -6.68 4.50
C ASP A 154 5.78 -8.13 4.02
N ALA A 155 6.94 -8.77 4.28
CA ALA A 155 7.13 -10.19 4.02
C ALA A 155 6.19 -11.09 4.85
N PHE A 156 6.00 -10.79 6.14
CA PHE A 156 5.05 -11.51 6.99
C PHE A 156 3.62 -11.45 6.43
N TRP A 157 3.14 -10.26 6.06
CA TRP A 157 1.79 -10.11 5.51
C TRP A 157 1.65 -10.70 4.11
N ALA A 158 2.69 -10.62 3.29
CA ALA A 158 2.70 -11.29 1.98
C ALA A 158 2.60 -12.81 2.11
N ILE A 159 3.32 -13.41 3.08
CA ILE A 159 3.26 -14.83 3.39
C ILE A 159 1.88 -15.23 3.93
N ALA A 160 1.27 -14.41 4.77
CA ALA A 160 -0.10 -14.63 5.24
C ALA A 160 -1.09 -14.69 4.07
N ARG A 161 -1.01 -13.74 3.11
CA ARG A 161 -1.83 -13.77 1.89
C ARG A 161 -1.52 -15.00 1.02
N ALA A 162 -0.24 -15.36 0.93
CA ALA A 162 0.23 -16.50 0.16
C ALA A 162 -0.37 -17.84 0.63
N GLY A 163 -0.61 -17.97 1.93
CA GLY A 163 -1.30 -19.10 2.56
C GLY A 163 -2.82 -18.91 2.70
N ASP A 164 -3.42 -18.04 1.88
CA ASP A 164 -4.86 -17.75 1.82
C ASP A 164 -5.49 -17.37 3.16
N ARG A 165 -4.74 -16.62 4.00
CA ARG A 165 -5.25 -16.12 5.27
C ARG A 165 -5.94 -14.77 5.08
N ASN A 166 -7.10 -14.60 5.72
CA ASN A 166 -7.71 -13.28 5.90
C ASN A 166 -6.81 -12.45 6.83
N ILE A 167 -6.03 -11.54 6.23
CA ILE A 167 -5.00 -10.78 6.96
C ILE A 167 -5.57 -9.78 7.96
N LYS A 168 -6.80 -9.27 7.75
CA LYS A 168 -7.45 -8.33 8.68
C LYS A 168 -7.90 -9.05 9.94
N GLU A 169 -8.60 -10.17 9.75
CA GLU A 169 -9.05 -11.01 10.86
C GLU A 169 -7.87 -11.58 11.65
N LEU A 170 -6.80 -12.00 10.95
CA LEU A 170 -5.56 -12.44 11.58
C LEU A 170 -4.88 -11.30 12.35
N ALA A 171 -4.80 -10.09 11.78
CA ALA A 171 -4.25 -8.91 12.45
C ALA A 171 -5.01 -8.58 13.75
N ASP A 172 -6.34 -8.57 13.72
CA ASP A 172 -7.16 -8.26 14.89
C ASP A 172 -6.98 -9.29 16.00
N ARG A 173 -6.91 -10.59 15.65
CA ARG A 173 -6.61 -11.66 16.63
C ARG A 173 -5.22 -11.50 17.23
N LEU A 174 -4.19 -11.32 16.40
CA LEU A 174 -2.82 -11.14 16.87
C LEU A 174 -2.68 -9.89 17.74
N ARG A 175 -3.36 -8.79 17.38
CA ARG A 175 -3.40 -7.56 18.19
C ARG A 175 -4.06 -7.79 19.54
N GLY A 176 -5.19 -8.51 19.59
CA GLY A 176 -5.85 -8.87 20.84
C GLY A 176 -4.93 -9.68 21.76
N VAL A 177 -4.26 -10.70 21.22
CA VAL A 177 -3.33 -11.56 21.97
C VAL A 177 -2.11 -10.77 22.45
N VAL A 178 -1.41 -10.08 21.55
CA VAL A 178 -0.16 -9.37 21.86
C VAL A 178 -0.41 -8.15 22.75
N GLY A 179 -1.54 -7.45 22.51
CA GLY A 179 -1.99 -6.29 23.26
C GLY A 179 -2.39 -6.60 24.71
N GLY A 180 -2.51 -7.87 25.08
CA GLY A 180 -2.86 -8.29 26.44
C GLY A 180 -4.33 -8.06 26.79
N ASP A 181 -5.20 -7.86 25.79
CA ASP A 181 -6.64 -7.75 26.00
C ASP A 181 -7.21 -9.12 26.38
N PRO A 182 -7.81 -9.29 27.58
CA PRO A 182 -8.42 -10.55 27.99
C PRO A 182 -9.47 -11.07 27.00
N LEU A 183 -10.22 -10.18 26.36
CA LEU A 183 -11.22 -10.55 25.35
C LEU A 183 -10.55 -11.06 24.07
N GLY A 184 -9.57 -10.33 23.55
CA GLY A 184 -8.75 -10.75 22.41
C GLY A 184 -8.08 -12.10 22.64
N PHE A 185 -7.54 -12.32 23.84
CA PHE A 185 -6.93 -13.58 24.25
C PHE A 185 -7.95 -14.73 24.27
N PHE A 186 -9.11 -14.53 24.92
CA PHE A 186 -10.20 -15.52 24.94
C PHE A 186 -10.73 -15.84 23.53
N ARG A 187 -10.90 -14.82 22.67
CA ARG A 187 -11.33 -15.00 21.28
C ARG A 187 -10.33 -15.84 20.49
N ALA A 188 -9.03 -15.68 20.74
CA ALA A 188 -7.98 -16.48 20.13
C ALA A 188 -8.00 -17.94 20.61
N GLU A 189 -8.09 -18.18 21.92
CA GLU A 189 -8.21 -19.55 22.48
C GLU A 189 -9.46 -20.26 21.94
N ARG A 190 -10.60 -19.55 21.89
CA ARG A 190 -11.84 -20.07 21.31
C ARG A 190 -11.68 -20.39 19.82
N HIS A 191 -10.97 -19.55 19.06
CA HIS A 191 -10.69 -19.82 17.65
C HIS A 191 -9.85 -21.08 17.44
N LEU A 192 -8.95 -21.39 18.37
CA LEU A 192 -8.15 -22.62 18.40
C LEU A 192 -8.93 -23.83 18.95
N GLY A 193 -10.15 -23.66 19.45
CA GLY A 193 -10.95 -24.72 20.07
C GLY A 193 -10.47 -25.13 21.47
N GLU A 194 -9.66 -24.30 22.13
CA GLU A 194 -9.08 -24.60 23.45
C GLU A 194 -10.03 -24.29 24.61
N VAL A 195 -11.09 -23.51 24.35
CA VAL A 195 -12.11 -23.15 25.31
C VAL A 195 -13.49 -23.45 24.73
N SER A 196 -14.40 -23.93 25.59
CA SER A 196 -15.78 -24.30 25.23
C SER A 196 -16.57 -23.13 24.64
N VAL A 197 -17.61 -23.46 23.86
CA VAL A 197 -18.60 -22.53 23.28
C VAL A 197 -19.62 -22.05 24.31
N GLU A 198 -19.62 -22.63 25.52
CA GLU A 198 -20.51 -22.23 26.61
C GLU A 198 -20.41 -20.72 26.90
N PRO A 199 -21.55 -20.06 27.21
CA PRO A 199 -21.58 -18.62 27.39
C PRO A 199 -20.81 -18.23 28.66
N THR A 200 -19.54 -17.83 28.49
CA THR A 200 -18.82 -17.02 29.48
C THR A 200 -19.34 -15.58 29.38
N THR A 201 -19.69 -14.98 30.51
CA THR A 201 -20.12 -13.58 30.53
C THR A 201 -18.96 -12.66 30.14
N PHE A 202 -19.26 -11.53 29.51
CA PHE A 202 -18.24 -10.53 29.16
C PHE A 202 -17.46 -10.07 30.40
N GLU A 203 -18.13 -9.99 31.55
CA GLU A 203 -17.53 -9.59 32.82
C GLU A 203 -16.51 -10.61 33.34
N GLU A 204 -16.82 -11.91 33.28
CA GLU A 204 -15.87 -12.99 33.63
C GLU A 204 -14.62 -12.97 32.73
N ILE A 205 -14.79 -12.71 31.43
CA ILE A 205 -13.67 -12.61 30.49
C ILE A 205 -12.79 -11.41 30.86
N ARG A 206 -13.39 -10.25 31.15
CA ARG A 206 -12.68 -9.02 31.50
C ARG A 206 -11.88 -9.13 32.79
N GLN A 207 -12.32 -9.99 33.72
CA GLN A 207 -11.66 -10.22 35.00
C GLN A 207 -10.47 -11.21 34.91
N ARG A 208 -10.22 -11.85 33.75
CA ARG A 208 -9.04 -12.71 33.58
C ARG A 208 -7.75 -11.89 33.70
N PRO A 209 -6.70 -12.43 34.37
CA PRO A 209 -5.41 -11.77 34.43
C PRO A 209 -4.78 -11.66 33.04
N ILE A 210 -4.04 -10.58 32.79
CA ILE A 210 -3.26 -10.41 31.56
C ILE A 210 -2.19 -11.51 31.52
N ALA A 211 -2.18 -12.29 30.44
CA ALA A 211 -1.18 -13.34 30.24
C ALA A 211 0.24 -12.76 30.14
N ASP A 212 1.22 -13.47 30.68
CA ASP A 212 2.62 -13.05 30.61
C ASP A 212 3.12 -12.98 29.15
N PRO A 213 4.20 -12.24 28.86
CA PRO A 213 4.69 -12.04 27.50
C PRO A 213 5.01 -13.35 26.74
N ALA A 214 5.54 -14.38 27.41
CA ALA A 214 5.90 -15.63 26.75
C ALA A 214 4.66 -16.41 26.33
N THR A 215 3.66 -16.49 27.21
CA THR A 215 2.36 -17.11 26.92
C THR A 215 1.64 -16.41 25.76
N ARG A 216 1.68 -15.08 25.70
CA ARG A 216 1.12 -14.30 24.57
C ARG A 216 1.79 -14.64 23.24
N LEU A 217 3.12 -14.70 23.20
CA LEU A 217 3.85 -15.05 21.97
C LEU A 217 3.62 -16.50 21.55
N ASP A 218 3.49 -17.42 22.50
CA ASP A 218 3.15 -18.82 22.22
C ASP A 218 1.75 -18.95 21.60
N LEU A 219 0.75 -18.29 22.18
CA LEU A 219 -0.61 -18.27 21.63
C LEU A 219 -0.63 -17.65 20.22
N ALA A 220 0.09 -16.54 20.01
CA ALA A 220 0.23 -15.94 18.68
C ALA A 220 0.86 -16.92 17.68
N ARG A 221 1.90 -17.67 18.09
CA ARG A 221 2.52 -18.70 17.25
C ARG A 221 1.54 -19.84 16.91
N ARG A 222 0.74 -20.28 17.87
CA ARG A 222 -0.30 -21.31 17.64
C ARG A 222 -1.38 -20.83 16.67
N LEU A 223 -1.83 -19.57 16.79
CA LEU A 223 -2.75 -18.95 15.82
C LEU A 223 -2.20 -18.94 14.40
N LEU A 224 -0.91 -18.62 14.22
CA LEU A 224 -0.28 -18.59 12.90
C LEU A 224 -0.15 -20.00 12.29
N ARG A 225 0.06 -21.01 13.14
CA ARG A 225 0.15 -22.41 12.72
C ARG A 225 -1.20 -23.06 12.44
N PHE A 226 -2.25 -22.60 13.12
CA PHE A 226 -3.61 -23.08 12.93
C PHE A 226 -4.06 -22.82 11.50
N GLU A 227 -4.44 -23.83 10.73
CA GLU A 227 -4.99 -23.64 9.39
C GLU A 227 -6.50 -23.39 9.46
N PRO A 228 -7.04 -22.32 8.85
CA PRO A 228 -8.47 -22.09 8.88
C PRO A 228 -9.14 -23.19 8.05
N PRO A 229 -10.30 -23.71 8.48
CA PRO A 229 -11.09 -24.58 7.63
C PRO A 229 -11.52 -23.83 6.37
N ALA A 230 -11.66 -24.54 5.25
CA ALA A 230 -12.33 -23.97 4.08
C ALA A 230 -13.79 -23.66 4.43
N ARG A 231 -14.30 -22.51 3.99
CA ARG A 231 -15.67 -22.04 4.26
C ARG A 231 -16.36 -21.70 2.95
N HIS A 232 -17.68 -21.68 2.96
CA HIS A 232 -18.47 -21.15 1.84
C HIS A 232 -18.52 -19.62 1.93
N HIS A 233 -18.03 -18.91 0.90
CA HIS A 233 -17.95 -17.45 0.91
C HIS A 233 -18.97 -16.82 -0.03
N VAL A 234 -19.76 -15.87 0.50
CA VAL A 234 -20.66 -15.04 -0.29
C VAL A 234 -20.39 -13.57 0.00
N VAL A 235 -20.24 -12.76 -1.04
CA VAL A 235 -20.00 -11.32 -0.91
C VAL A 235 -21.05 -10.55 -1.69
N TRP A 236 -21.62 -9.53 -1.06
CA TRP A 236 -22.50 -8.56 -1.70
C TRP A 236 -21.76 -7.26 -1.99
N VAL A 237 -21.90 -6.73 -3.19
CA VAL A 237 -21.34 -5.44 -3.64
C VAL A 237 -22.43 -4.62 -4.33
N GLY A 238 -22.34 -3.29 -4.24
CA GLY A 238 -23.31 -2.39 -4.88
C GLY A 238 -22.76 -1.78 -6.17
N PHE A 239 -23.65 -1.48 -7.11
CA PHE A 239 -23.37 -0.66 -8.28
C PHE A 239 -24.41 0.46 -8.39
N ARG A 240 -23.94 1.68 -8.68
CA ARG A 240 -24.77 2.87 -8.97
C ARG A 240 -24.82 3.15 -10.46
N GLU A 241 -25.71 4.05 -10.86
CA GLU A 241 -26.04 4.29 -12.27
C GLU A 241 -26.44 2.97 -12.96
N ALA A 242 -27.07 2.08 -12.19
CA ALA A 242 -27.41 0.72 -12.56
C ALA A 242 -28.93 0.55 -12.53
N SER A 243 -29.47 -0.27 -13.43
CA SER A 243 -30.88 -0.65 -13.38
C SER A 243 -31.05 -2.06 -13.88
N LEU A 244 -31.97 -2.77 -13.23
CA LEU A 244 -32.50 -4.04 -13.71
C LEU A 244 -33.96 -3.85 -14.08
N HIS A 245 -34.45 -4.68 -14.99
CA HIS A 245 -35.89 -4.78 -15.16
C HIS A 245 -36.48 -5.30 -13.83
N PRO A 246 -37.58 -4.73 -13.29
CA PRO A 246 -38.11 -5.11 -11.97
C PRO A 246 -38.45 -6.59 -11.80
N GLU A 247 -38.67 -7.30 -12.91
CA GLU A 247 -38.95 -8.74 -12.95
C GLU A 247 -37.71 -9.62 -13.18
N LEU A 248 -36.55 -9.01 -13.44
CA LEU A 248 -35.31 -9.72 -13.73
C LEU A 248 -34.52 -9.94 -12.44
N VAL A 249 -34.60 -11.16 -11.92
CA VAL A 249 -33.64 -11.68 -10.94
C VAL A 249 -32.70 -12.61 -11.70
N VAL A 250 -31.40 -12.27 -11.69
CA VAL A 250 -30.37 -13.20 -12.16
C VAL A 250 -29.95 -14.01 -10.96
N GLU A 251 -30.06 -15.34 -11.03
CA GLU A 251 -29.65 -16.27 -9.98
C GLU A 251 -28.49 -17.16 -10.46
N GLY A 252 -27.61 -17.55 -9.53
CA GLY A 252 -26.43 -18.37 -9.81
C GLY A 252 -25.24 -17.99 -8.94
N GLU A 253 -24.03 -18.25 -9.43
CA GLU A 253 -22.78 -17.84 -8.76
C GLU A 253 -22.66 -16.31 -8.66
N ILE A 254 -23.24 -15.58 -9.63
CA ILE A 254 -23.42 -14.13 -9.54
C ILE A 254 -24.91 -13.83 -9.68
N GLY A 255 -25.52 -13.37 -8.59
CA GLY A 255 -26.90 -12.89 -8.58
C GLY A 255 -26.97 -11.36 -8.63
N LEU A 256 -27.99 -10.82 -9.30
CA LEU A 256 -28.20 -9.37 -9.40
C LEU A 256 -29.60 -9.02 -8.90
N TYR A 257 -29.68 -8.02 -8.02
CA TYR A 257 -30.88 -7.65 -7.30
C TYR A 257 -31.08 -6.14 -7.40
N ASP A 258 -32.25 -5.71 -7.88
CA ASP A 258 -32.66 -4.30 -7.77
C ASP A 258 -32.71 -3.91 -6.29
N ILE A 259 -32.27 -2.69 -5.96
CA ILE A 259 -32.21 -2.23 -4.57
C ILE A 259 -33.57 -2.29 -3.86
N SER A 260 -34.67 -2.03 -4.57
CA SER A 260 -36.03 -2.09 -4.01
C SER A 260 -36.38 -3.52 -3.62
N TYR A 261 -36.00 -4.48 -4.47
CA TYR A 261 -36.18 -5.90 -4.21
C TYR A 261 -35.27 -6.38 -3.08
N PHE A 262 -34.02 -5.92 -3.03
CA PHE A 262 -33.09 -6.21 -1.93
C PHE A 262 -33.64 -5.70 -0.59
N HIS A 263 -34.17 -4.47 -0.53
CA HIS A 263 -34.85 -3.94 0.65
C HIS A 263 -36.07 -4.77 1.06
N ALA A 264 -36.86 -5.22 0.08
CA ALA A 264 -37.98 -6.13 0.34
C ALA A 264 -37.52 -7.47 0.94
N LEU A 265 -36.36 -8.01 0.53
CA LEU A 265 -35.79 -9.21 1.14
C LEU A 265 -35.35 -8.97 2.60
N LEU A 266 -34.74 -7.84 2.91
CA LEU A 266 -34.32 -7.51 4.28
C LEU A 266 -35.48 -7.23 5.24
N THR A 267 -36.64 -6.84 4.68
CA THR A 267 -37.86 -6.54 5.44
C THR A 267 -38.91 -7.66 5.29
N ALA A 268 -38.53 -8.78 4.70
CA ALA A 268 -39.41 -9.90 4.42
C ALA A 268 -40.05 -10.42 5.72
N ARG A 269 -41.33 -10.79 5.62
CA ARG A 269 -42.07 -11.35 6.75
C ARG A 269 -41.54 -12.75 7.07
N PRO A 270 -41.74 -13.26 8.31
CA PRO A 270 -41.33 -14.62 8.69
C PRO A 270 -41.78 -15.71 7.72
N GLU A 271 -42.94 -15.53 7.08
CA GLU A 271 -43.54 -16.42 6.08
C GLU A 271 -42.81 -16.45 4.72
N ASP A 272 -41.99 -15.43 4.41
CA ASP A 272 -41.20 -15.32 3.18
C ASP A 272 -39.70 -15.60 3.40
N VAL A 273 -39.27 -15.97 4.62
CA VAL A 273 -37.86 -16.18 5.00
C VAL A 273 -37.14 -17.22 4.14
N GLU A 274 -37.86 -18.20 3.59
CA GLU A 274 -37.27 -19.21 2.71
C GLU A 274 -36.76 -18.60 1.39
N ARG A 275 -37.32 -17.47 0.94
CA ARG A 275 -36.90 -16.74 -0.26
C ARG A 275 -35.71 -15.81 0.00
N VAL A 276 -35.42 -15.51 1.26
CA VAL A 276 -34.29 -14.67 1.65
C VAL A 276 -33.00 -15.50 1.57
N PRO A 277 -31.97 -15.05 0.81
CA PRO A 277 -30.66 -15.69 0.80
C PRO A 277 -30.19 -15.98 2.22
N GLN A 278 -29.66 -17.18 2.45
CA GLN A 278 -29.38 -17.70 3.79
C GLN A 278 -28.59 -16.68 4.63
N GLU A 279 -27.59 -16.05 4.01
CA GLU A 279 -26.72 -15.08 4.66
C GLU A 279 -27.40 -13.77 5.10
N LEU A 280 -28.58 -13.44 4.57
CA LEU A 280 -29.30 -12.21 4.92
C LEU A 280 -30.37 -12.45 6.00
N ARG A 281 -30.65 -13.70 6.38
CA ARG A 281 -31.74 -14.04 7.32
C ARG A 281 -31.56 -13.43 8.71
N ASP A 282 -30.31 -13.32 9.15
CA ASP A 282 -29.94 -12.76 10.46
C ASP A 282 -29.57 -11.27 10.38
N LEU A 283 -29.71 -10.64 9.21
CA LEU A 283 -29.34 -9.24 9.01
C LEU A 283 -30.52 -8.33 9.37
N HIS A 284 -30.38 -7.54 10.44
CA HIS A 284 -31.40 -6.61 10.90
C HIS A 284 -30.90 -5.15 10.84
N GLY A 285 -31.52 -4.31 10.00
CA GLY A 285 -31.36 -2.83 10.01
C GLY A 285 -30.21 -2.22 9.19
N TYR A 286 -30.33 -0.90 8.90
CA TYR A 286 -29.43 0.12 8.31
C TYR A 286 -28.09 -0.30 7.63
N VAL A 287 -28.09 -1.20 6.64
CA VAL A 287 -26.88 -1.47 5.83
C VAL A 287 -26.77 -0.54 4.61
N ILE A 288 -27.88 0.04 4.15
CA ILE A 288 -27.99 0.87 2.93
C ILE A 288 -28.71 2.18 3.26
N ALA A 289 -28.30 3.28 2.64
CA ALA A 289 -28.94 4.60 2.76
C ALA A 289 -30.34 4.62 2.12
N GLU A 290 -31.27 5.42 2.66
CA GLU A 290 -32.72 5.34 2.40
C GLU A 290 -33.20 5.78 1.00
N ASP A 291 -32.35 6.27 0.09
CA ASP A 291 -32.80 7.05 -1.08
C ASP A 291 -32.06 6.79 -2.42
N GLU A 292 -31.84 5.52 -2.78
CA GLU A 292 -30.98 5.16 -3.92
C GLU A 292 -31.74 4.54 -5.11
N HIS A 293 -32.60 5.32 -5.78
CA HIS A 293 -33.05 4.98 -7.14
C HIS A 293 -31.82 4.91 -8.05
N ASP A 294 -31.60 3.80 -8.78
CA ASP A 294 -30.44 3.47 -9.64
C ASP A 294 -29.33 2.54 -9.07
N VAL A 295 -29.65 1.78 -8.02
CA VAL A 295 -28.70 0.83 -7.44
C VAL A 295 -29.07 -0.62 -7.72
N VAL A 296 -28.05 -1.40 -8.06
CA VAL A 296 -28.12 -2.86 -8.20
C VAL A 296 -27.13 -3.51 -7.24
N MET A 297 -27.63 -4.41 -6.42
CA MET A 297 -26.83 -5.24 -5.53
C MET A 297 -26.43 -6.52 -6.26
N ALA A 298 -25.12 -6.79 -6.34
CA ALA A 298 -24.60 -8.04 -6.85
C ALA A 298 -24.22 -8.95 -5.68
N ARG A 299 -24.79 -10.16 -5.66
CA ARG A 299 -24.40 -11.28 -4.80
C ARG A 299 -23.38 -12.13 -5.55
N ILE A 300 -22.21 -12.35 -4.97
CA ILE A 300 -21.16 -13.16 -5.57
C ILE A 300 -20.86 -14.33 -4.63
N ASP A 301 -21.20 -15.52 -5.09
CA ASP A 301 -20.85 -16.79 -4.47
C ASP A 301 -19.46 -17.20 -4.96
N LEU A 302 -18.49 -17.24 -4.05
CA LEU A 302 -17.12 -17.67 -4.35
C LEU A 302 -16.93 -19.17 -4.14
N GLY A 303 -17.96 -19.89 -3.69
CA GLY A 303 -17.89 -21.31 -3.37
C GLY A 303 -17.16 -21.61 -2.06
N VAL A 304 -16.83 -22.88 -1.86
CA VAL A 304 -16.12 -23.36 -0.67
C VAL A 304 -14.61 -23.26 -0.92
N GLY A 305 -13.91 -22.47 -0.10
CA GLY A 305 -12.49 -22.26 -0.27
C GLY A 305 -11.82 -21.54 0.89
N ARG A 306 -10.56 -21.18 0.67
CA ARG A 306 -9.79 -20.27 1.52
C ARG A 306 -9.47 -19.04 0.67
N PHE A 307 -9.88 -17.86 1.11
CA PHE A 307 -9.66 -16.61 0.36
C PHE A 307 -8.96 -15.60 1.26
N HIS A 308 -7.80 -15.09 0.83
CA HIS A 308 -7.12 -14.02 1.57
C HIS A 308 -7.87 -12.67 1.49
N ASP A 309 -8.57 -12.42 0.37
CA ASP A 309 -9.42 -11.25 0.14
C ASP A 309 -10.66 -11.62 -0.69
N PRO A 310 -11.69 -12.24 -0.06
CA PRO A 310 -12.91 -12.61 -0.76
C PRO A 310 -13.63 -11.38 -1.33
N ILE A 311 -13.54 -10.23 -0.67
CA ILE A 311 -14.23 -9.00 -1.09
C ILE A 311 -13.65 -8.47 -2.41
N ARG A 312 -12.32 -8.37 -2.52
CA ARG A 312 -11.67 -7.96 -3.76
C ARG A 312 -11.95 -8.94 -4.89
N SER A 313 -11.88 -10.24 -4.60
CA SER A 313 -12.18 -11.30 -5.60
C SER A 313 -13.59 -11.16 -6.14
N ALA A 314 -14.58 -10.97 -5.25
CA ALA A 314 -15.97 -10.75 -5.62
C ALA A 314 -16.19 -9.46 -6.42
N ARG A 315 -15.55 -8.35 -6.02
CA ARG A 315 -15.59 -7.09 -6.77
C ARG A 315 -15.03 -7.25 -8.18
N ASN A 316 -13.92 -7.96 -8.34
CA ASN A 316 -13.33 -8.22 -9.65
C ASN A 316 -14.27 -9.06 -10.54
N HIS A 317 -14.90 -10.11 -9.99
CA HIS A 317 -15.88 -10.93 -10.72
C HIS A 317 -17.09 -10.09 -11.16
N ALA A 318 -17.64 -9.29 -10.25
CA ALA A 318 -18.79 -8.44 -10.54
C ALA A 318 -18.47 -7.35 -11.56
N ALA A 319 -17.33 -6.68 -11.42
CA ALA A 319 -16.87 -5.65 -12.36
C ALA A 319 -16.63 -6.23 -13.76
N ALA A 320 -16.05 -7.43 -13.86
CA ALA A 320 -15.86 -8.12 -15.13
C ALA A 320 -17.20 -8.44 -15.82
N LEU A 321 -18.19 -8.93 -15.06
CA LEU A 321 -19.53 -9.21 -15.57
C LEU A 321 -20.18 -7.92 -16.12
N VAL A 322 -20.20 -6.85 -15.31
CA VAL A 322 -20.77 -5.55 -15.70
C VAL A 322 -20.08 -5.00 -16.95
N ALA A 323 -18.76 -5.09 -17.03
CA ALA A 323 -18.00 -4.62 -18.19
C ALA A 323 -18.38 -5.39 -19.47
N ILE A 324 -18.46 -6.73 -19.40
CA ILE A 324 -18.86 -7.57 -20.55
C ILE A 324 -20.31 -7.27 -20.97
N ALA A 325 -21.21 -7.12 -20.01
CA ALA A 325 -22.62 -6.81 -20.25
C ALA A 325 -22.77 -5.43 -20.91
N ALA A 326 -22.07 -4.41 -20.43
CA ALA A 326 -22.08 -3.08 -21.01
C ALA A 326 -21.59 -3.07 -22.46
N VAL A 327 -20.48 -3.75 -22.75
CA VAL A 327 -19.92 -3.87 -24.11
C VAL A 327 -20.89 -4.57 -25.06
N ARG A 328 -21.48 -5.71 -24.65
CA ARG A 328 -22.40 -6.48 -25.49
C ARG A 328 -23.76 -5.80 -25.67
N GLY A 329 -24.23 -5.10 -24.63
CA GLY A 329 -25.51 -4.39 -24.63
C GLY A 329 -25.46 -2.99 -25.25
N GLY A 330 -24.26 -2.47 -25.58
CA GLY A 330 -24.08 -1.09 -26.05
C GLY A 330 -24.40 -0.04 -24.98
N GLY A 331 -24.38 -0.43 -23.70
CA GLY A 331 -24.67 0.43 -22.57
C GLY A 331 -23.42 1.05 -21.96
N LYS A 332 -23.61 1.95 -20.98
CA LYS A 332 -22.52 2.42 -20.11
C LYS A 332 -22.25 1.37 -19.02
N PRO A 333 -20.99 1.13 -18.64
CA PRO A 333 -20.70 0.28 -17.49
C PRO A 333 -21.26 0.91 -16.22
N TRP A 334 -21.89 0.09 -15.37
CA TRP A 334 -22.32 0.54 -14.04
C TRP A 334 -21.10 0.91 -13.19
N ARG A 335 -21.29 1.86 -12.28
CA ARG A 335 -20.20 2.32 -11.40
C ARG A 335 -20.23 1.57 -10.08
N PRO A 336 -19.12 0.95 -9.63
CA PRO A 336 -19.11 0.27 -8.34
C PRO A 336 -19.34 1.28 -7.21
N MET A 337 -20.09 0.85 -6.20
CA MET A 337 -20.24 1.58 -4.94
C MET A 337 -19.17 1.16 -3.94
N PHE A 338 -18.91 2.02 -2.97
CA PHE A 338 -18.15 1.64 -1.80
C PHE A 338 -19.04 0.86 -0.82
N GLY A 339 -18.44 -0.01 0.00
CA GLY A 339 -19.17 -0.93 0.87
C GLY A 339 -19.15 -2.38 0.40
N TYR A 340 -19.59 -3.28 1.28
CA TYR A 340 -19.78 -4.71 1.03
C TYR A 340 -20.51 -5.40 2.19
N LEU A 341 -21.13 -6.56 1.92
CA LEU A 341 -21.42 -7.57 2.93
C LEU A 341 -20.60 -8.81 2.63
N HIS A 342 -20.01 -9.45 3.64
CA HIS A 342 -19.29 -10.72 3.47
C HIS A 342 -19.82 -11.73 4.49
N ALA A 343 -20.30 -12.84 3.95
CA ALA A 343 -20.78 -13.99 4.68
C ALA A 343 -19.86 -15.20 4.53
N GLU A 344 -19.76 -15.97 5.60
CA GLU A 344 -19.11 -17.28 5.62
C GLU A 344 -20.08 -18.32 6.20
N ASP A 345 -20.24 -19.44 5.50
CA ASP A 345 -21.14 -20.54 5.87
C ASP A 345 -22.57 -20.05 6.20
N GLY A 346 -23.05 -19.09 5.41
CA GLY A 346 -24.38 -18.50 5.54
C GLY A 346 -24.55 -17.49 6.68
N ARG A 347 -23.47 -16.96 7.26
CA ARG A 347 -23.52 -15.92 8.30
C ARG A 347 -22.65 -14.73 7.94
N ILE A 348 -23.17 -13.51 8.13
CA ILE A 348 -22.40 -12.28 7.92
C ILE A 348 -21.28 -12.19 8.96
N THR A 349 -20.04 -12.21 8.48
CA THR A 349 -18.83 -12.11 9.33
C THR A 349 -18.18 -10.73 9.24
N ALA A 350 -18.38 -10.02 8.13
CA ALA A 350 -17.88 -8.67 7.94
C ALA A 350 -18.84 -7.83 7.08
N HIS A 351 -18.88 -6.52 7.32
CA HIS A 351 -19.65 -5.59 6.50
C HIS A 351 -19.04 -4.19 6.52
N ARG A 352 -19.37 -3.42 5.50
CA ARG A 352 -19.14 -1.98 5.42
C ARG A 352 -20.34 -1.37 4.71
N GLY A 353 -20.93 -0.33 5.31
CA GLY A 353 -22.10 0.34 4.76
C GLY A 353 -21.88 0.78 3.32
N PHE A 354 -22.92 0.66 2.50
CA PHE A 354 -22.86 1.05 1.09
C PHE A 354 -22.93 2.57 0.97
N THR A 355 -21.99 3.16 0.24
CA THR A 355 -21.95 4.60 -0.01
C THR A 355 -21.66 4.88 -1.49
N ARG A 356 -22.32 5.90 -2.05
CA ARG A 356 -22.11 6.35 -3.44
C ARG A 356 -20.75 6.98 -3.69
N GLU A 357 -19.98 7.26 -2.63
CA GLU A 357 -18.68 7.95 -2.60
C GLU A 357 -18.27 8.60 -3.93
N GLU A 358 -18.54 9.90 -4.03
CA GLU A 358 -17.79 10.72 -4.99
C GLU A 358 -16.38 10.98 -4.46
N PHE A 359 -16.14 11.13 -3.14
CA PHE A 359 -14.80 11.11 -2.52
C PHE A 359 -14.89 10.97 -0.98
N PRO A 360 -14.36 9.92 -0.33
CA PRO A 360 -14.01 9.96 1.09
C PRO A 360 -12.52 10.29 1.22
N VAL A 361 -12.08 11.41 0.65
CA VAL A 361 -10.71 11.84 0.96
C VAL A 361 -10.76 12.23 2.44
N GLN A 362 -10.30 11.36 3.33
CA GLN A 362 -10.00 11.65 4.74
C GLN A 362 -8.81 12.63 4.85
N TYR A 363 -8.74 13.63 3.98
CA TYR A 363 -7.94 14.80 4.24
C TYR A 363 -8.77 15.65 5.18
N ALA A 364 -8.25 15.89 6.39
CA ALA A 364 -8.72 17.02 7.16
C ALA A 364 -8.57 18.25 6.26
N VAL A 365 -9.68 18.91 5.92
CA VAL A 365 -9.72 20.14 5.10
C VAL A 365 -8.76 21.19 5.66
N GLU A 366 -8.58 21.18 6.98
CA GLU A 366 -7.63 21.99 7.75
C GLU A 366 -6.15 21.78 7.36
N ARG A 367 -5.81 20.66 6.70
CA ARG A 367 -4.46 20.32 6.22
C ARG A 367 -4.35 20.37 4.69
N ASP A 368 -5.41 20.77 3.99
CA ASP A 368 -5.38 20.93 2.54
C ASP A 368 -4.69 22.26 2.18
N GLY A 369 -3.38 22.18 1.93
CA GLY A 369 -2.58 23.30 1.44
C GLY A 369 -2.95 23.76 0.02
N THR A 370 -3.91 23.11 -0.65
CA THR A 370 -4.37 23.51 -1.98
C THR A 370 -4.98 24.90 -1.94
N ALA A 371 -5.80 25.24 -0.94
CA ALA A 371 -6.41 26.57 -0.81
C ALA A 371 -5.34 27.69 -0.68
N LEU A 372 -4.31 27.47 0.13
CA LEU A 372 -3.15 28.35 0.26
C LEU A 372 -2.39 28.53 -1.06
N THR A 373 -2.19 27.41 -1.76
CA THR A 373 -1.43 27.38 -3.00
C THR A 373 -2.23 27.99 -4.14
N ILE A 374 -3.56 27.88 -4.13
CA ILE A 374 -4.45 28.48 -5.14
C ILE A 374 -4.29 30.00 -5.17
N VAL A 375 -4.20 30.69 -4.04
CA VAL A 375 -4.02 32.16 -4.05
C VAL A 375 -2.69 32.53 -4.71
N LYS A 376 -1.60 31.86 -4.30
CA LYS A 376 -0.26 32.07 -4.88
C LYS A 376 -0.24 31.76 -6.37
N VAL A 377 -0.75 30.59 -6.75
CA VAL A 377 -0.84 30.13 -8.14
C VAL A 377 -1.75 31.05 -8.95
N ALA A 378 -2.90 31.48 -8.44
CA ALA A 378 -3.80 32.40 -9.11
C ALA A 378 -3.14 33.77 -9.35
N THR A 379 -2.39 34.29 -8.37
CA THR A 379 -1.57 35.50 -8.55
C THR A 379 -0.49 35.29 -9.60
N ASP A 380 0.23 34.17 -9.57
CA ASP A 380 1.28 33.85 -10.54
C ASP A 380 0.74 33.61 -11.96
N LEU A 381 -0.51 33.15 -12.08
CA LEU A 381 -1.23 32.87 -13.32
C LEU A 381 -1.96 34.09 -13.91
N ALA A 382 -2.22 35.12 -13.09
CA ALA A 382 -2.97 36.31 -13.49
C ALA A 382 -2.31 36.99 -14.70
N GLY A 383 -3.05 37.09 -15.81
CA GLY A 383 -2.57 37.69 -17.06
C GLY A 383 -1.66 36.79 -17.93
N LYS A 384 -1.24 35.62 -17.45
CA LYS A 384 -0.42 34.66 -18.22
C LYS A 384 -1.24 33.63 -18.97
N LEU A 385 -2.40 33.23 -18.42
CA LEU A 385 -3.31 32.24 -19.03
C LEU A 385 -3.91 32.71 -20.36
N THR A 386 -4.00 34.03 -20.60
CA THR A 386 -4.56 34.61 -21.83
C THR A 386 -3.61 34.58 -23.04
N LEU A 387 -2.32 34.31 -22.83
CA LEU A 387 -1.25 34.41 -23.84
C LEU A 387 -0.74 33.06 -24.37
N ALA A 388 -0.99 31.94 -23.68
CA ALA A 388 -0.51 30.62 -24.07
C ALA A 388 -1.63 29.78 -24.72
N ARG A 389 -1.76 29.80 -26.05
CA ARG A 389 -2.98 29.31 -26.72
C ARG A 389 -2.97 27.83 -27.15
N THR A 390 -1.82 27.17 -27.23
CA THR A 390 -1.75 25.75 -27.68
C THR A 390 -0.93 24.86 -26.74
N GLU A 391 0.29 25.27 -26.37
CA GLU A 391 1.16 24.49 -25.47
C GLU A 391 0.55 24.33 -24.07
N LEU A 392 -0.05 25.39 -23.54
CA LEU A 392 -0.77 25.37 -22.27
C LEU A 392 -2.01 24.46 -22.34
N LYS A 393 -2.72 24.43 -23.47
CA LYS A 393 -3.88 23.55 -23.64
C LYS A 393 -3.47 22.08 -23.51
N GLU A 394 -2.40 21.67 -24.19
CA GLU A 394 -1.89 20.29 -24.09
C GLU A 394 -1.43 19.94 -22.66
N ILE A 395 -0.82 20.89 -21.93
CA ILE A 395 -0.42 20.67 -20.52
C ILE A 395 -1.64 20.58 -19.59
N VAL A 396 -2.68 21.38 -19.83
CA VAL A 396 -3.95 21.31 -19.09
C VAL A 396 -4.67 20.00 -19.38
N ASP A 397 -4.72 19.57 -20.64
CA ASP A 397 -5.26 18.26 -21.01
C ASP A 397 -4.47 17.12 -20.33
N ALA A 398 -3.13 17.23 -20.29
CA ALA A 398 -2.27 16.33 -19.55
C ALA A 398 -2.54 16.32 -18.02
N LEU A 399 -2.87 17.47 -17.42
CA LEU A 399 -3.25 17.56 -16.01
C LEU A 399 -4.59 16.86 -15.74
N HIS A 400 -5.57 17.02 -16.63
CA HIS A 400 -6.85 16.29 -16.53
C HIS A 400 -6.64 14.78 -16.65
N TRP A 401 -5.76 14.33 -17.55
CA TRP A 401 -5.40 12.92 -17.66
C TRP A 401 -4.70 12.41 -16.39
N TRP A 402 -3.81 13.19 -15.81
CA TRP A 402 -3.17 12.86 -14.55
C TRP A 402 -4.20 12.70 -13.41
N GLN A 403 -5.14 13.64 -13.28
CA GLN A 403 -6.22 13.54 -12.29
C GLN A 403 -7.06 12.27 -12.49
N ALA A 404 -7.46 11.96 -13.73
CA ALA A 404 -8.21 10.76 -14.04
C ALA A 404 -7.44 9.46 -13.71
N SER A 405 -6.10 9.48 -13.75
CA SER A 405 -5.28 8.31 -13.41
C SER A 405 -5.25 7.99 -11.91
N ALA A 406 -5.66 8.92 -11.04
CA ALA A 406 -5.55 8.80 -9.60
C ALA A 406 -6.55 7.79 -9.01
N GLU A 407 -7.68 7.57 -9.69
CA GLU A 407 -8.85 6.90 -9.12
C GLU A 407 -8.70 5.36 -9.04
N ASP A 408 -8.15 4.73 -10.08
CA ASP A 408 -8.28 3.27 -10.22
C ASP A 408 -7.06 2.46 -9.76
N GLY A 409 -5.87 3.08 -9.65
CA GLY A 409 -4.64 2.38 -9.26
C GLY A 409 -4.27 1.19 -10.17
N ASP A 410 -4.81 1.17 -11.39
CA ASP A 410 -4.82 0.01 -12.28
C ASP A 410 -3.78 0.11 -13.41
N ALA A 411 -3.81 -0.85 -14.34
CA ALA A 411 -2.88 -0.89 -15.46
C ALA A 411 -3.05 0.31 -16.40
N LYS A 412 -4.27 0.83 -16.57
CA LYS A 412 -4.54 1.99 -17.41
C LYS A 412 -3.98 3.26 -16.79
N SER A 413 -4.11 3.43 -15.48
CA SER A 413 -3.51 4.53 -14.74
C SER A 413 -1.99 4.55 -14.91
N VAL A 414 -1.32 3.39 -14.81
CA VAL A 414 0.13 3.29 -15.03
C VAL A 414 0.51 3.69 -16.46
N LEU A 415 -0.23 3.22 -17.48
CA LEU A 415 0.00 3.61 -18.86
C LEU A 415 -0.17 5.12 -19.08
N LEU A 416 -1.22 5.70 -18.51
CA LEU A 416 -1.50 7.12 -18.65
C LEU A 416 -0.40 7.96 -18.00
N ASN A 417 0.04 7.59 -16.80
CA ASN A 417 1.16 8.24 -16.12
C ASN A 417 2.45 8.19 -16.94
N VAL A 418 2.82 7.02 -17.47
CA VAL A 418 4.02 6.91 -18.33
C VAL A 418 3.84 7.71 -19.62
N ARG A 419 2.64 7.73 -20.19
CA ARG A 419 2.36 8.51 -21.41
C ARG A 419 2.57 10.02 -21.19
N LEU A 420 2.20 10.52 -20.02
CA LEU A 420 2.47 11.91 -19.62
C LEU A 420 3.97 12.18 -19.52
N ILE A 421 4.73 11.25 -18.94
CA ILE A 421 6.20 11.35 -18.86
C ILE A 421 6.82 11.33 -20.26
N GLU A 422 6.37 10.45 -21.15
CA GLU A 422 6.82 10.39 -22.56
C GLU A 422 6.56 11.70 -23.30
N LEU A 423 5.37 12.29 -23.11
CA LEU A 423 5.01 13.59 -23.71
C LEU A 423 5.99 14.68 -23.30
N VAL A 424 6.34 14.75 -22.01
CA VAL A 424 7.28 15.74 -21.48
C VAL A 424 8.72 15.43 -21.93
N ALA A 425 9.13 14.17 -21.93
CA ALA A 425 10.45 13.74 -22.39
C ALA A 425 10.72 14.16 -23.86
N ALA A 426 9.72 14.00 -24.73
CA ALA A 426 9.81 14.43 -26.12
C ALA A 426 10.07 15.94 -26.25
N ARG A 427 9.50 16.76 -25.36
CA ARG A 427 9.71 18.22 -25.34
C ARG A 427 11.07 18.64 -24.81
N THR A 428 11.73 17.79 -24.02
CA THR A 428 13.14 18.01 -23.64
C THR A 428 14.14 17.54 -24.70
N GLY A 429 13.66 16.89 -25.77
CA GLY A 429 14.48 16.27 -26.81
C GLY A 429 14.99 14.87 -26.45
N GLU A 430 14.45 14.26 -25.38
CA GLU A 430 14.77 12.89 -24.98
C GLU A 430 13.80 11.93 -25.68
N THR A 431 14.33 10.91 -26.35
CA THR A 431 13.51 9.92 -27.08
C THR A 431 13.10 8.74 -26.20
N ASP A 432 13.81 8.56 -25.08
CA ASP A 432 13.55 7.54 -24.08
C ASP A 432 13.17 8.20 -22.75
N TRP A 433 11.97 7.87 -22.27
CA TRP A 433 11.42 8.45 -21.05
C TRP A 433 12.20 8.00 -19.81
N THR A 434 12.85 6.83 -19.80
CA THR A 434 13.67 6.39 -18.66
C THR A 434 14.96 7.22 -18.56
N THR A 435 15.58 7.55 -19.70
CA THR A 435 16.69 8.51 -19.79
C THR A 435 16.27 9.90 -19.28
N PHE A 436 15.10 10.39 -19.68
CA PHE A 436 14.53 11.65 -19.15
C PHE A 436 14.40 11.61 -17.62
N LEU A 437 13.79 10.57 -17.06
CA LEU A 437 13.65 10.42 -15.61
C LEU A 437 15.01 10.41 -14.90
N GLY A 438 15.96 9.62 -15.40
CA GLY A 438 17.30 9.49 -14.82
C GLY A 438 18.08 10.79 -14.83
N LYS A 439 17.96 11.58 -15.91
CA LYS A 439 18.67 12.84 -16.11
C LYS A 439 18.07 14.00 -15.33
N TYR A 440 16.75 14.10 -15.26
CA TYR A 440 16.09 15.30 -14.77
C TYR A 440 15.37 15.13 -13.43
N LEU A 441 14.84 13.94 -13.12
CA LEU A 441 13.99 13.73 -11.94
C LEU A 441 14.63 12.90 -10.83
N LYS A 442 15.68 12.11 -11.12
CA LYS A 442 16.32 11.22 -10.14
C LYS A 442 16.71 11.94 -8.84
N TYR A 443 17.54 12.98 -8.93
CA TYR A 443 18.04 13.65 -7.73
C TYR A 443 16.97 14.51 -7.04
N ALA A 444 16.01 15.05 -7.80
CA ALA A 444 14.82 15.70 -7.22
C ALA A 444 13.99 14.69 -6.40
N TRP A 445 13.80 13.48 -6.92
CA TRP A 445 13.13 12.39 -6.20
C TRP A 445 13.85 11.98 -4.94
N ILE A 446 15.18 11.83 -4.99
CA ILE A 446 15.99 11.48 -3.82
C ILE A 446 15.87 12.59 -2.76
N GLN A 447 16.06 13.86 -3.13
CA GLN A 447 15.95 14.99 -2.20
C GLN A 447 14.55 15.06 -1.58
N HIS A 448 13.50 14.96 -2.39
CA HIS A 448 12.12 14.94 -1.92
C HIS A 448 11.88 13.78 -0.96
N THR A 449 12.35 12.57 -1.28
CA THR A 449 12.18 11.37 -0.43
C THR A 449 12.89 11.54 0.91
N MET A 450 14.08 12.14 0.93
CA MET A 450 14.78 12.48 2.17
C MET A 450 13.98 13.49 3.00
N ARG A 451 13.57 14.62 2.39
CA ARG A 451 12.80 15.68 3.07
C ARG A 451 11.46 15.16 3.61
N ARG A 452 10.74 14.40 2.79
CA ARG A 452 9.47 13.76 3.17
C ARG A 452 9.67 12.79 4.32
N SER A 453 10.72 11.96 4.28
CA SER A 453 11.02 11.03 5.37
C SER A 453 11.27 11.78 6.69
N LEU A 454 12.04 12.87 6.66
CA LEU A 454 12.27 13.71 7.84
C LEU A 454 10.99 14.36 8.35
N HIS A 455 10.21 14.98 7.46
CA HIS A 455 8.94 15.59 7.80
C HIS A 455 7.97 14.56 8.40
N GLU A 456 7.71 13.43 7.72
CA GLU A 456 6.78 12.42 8.19
C GLU A 456 7.20 11.85 9.55
N VAL A 457 8.49 11.58 9.76
CA VAL A 457 9.00 11.02 11.02
C VAL A 457 8.89 12.00 12.18
N PHE A 458 9.33 13.26 12.01
CA PHE A 458 9.24 14.25 13.09
C PHE A 458 7.82 14.70 13.35
N ASN A 459 7.01 14.86 12.29
CA ASN A 459 5.61 15.20 12.44
C ASN A 459 4.84 14.09 13.18
N ASP A 460 5.07 12.82 12.83
CA ASP A 460 4.50 11.68 13.56
C ASP A 460 4.99 11.64 15.02
N ALA A 461 6.28 11.84 15.26
CA ALA A 461 6.83 11.90 16.63
C ALA A 461 6.25 13.02 17.48
N LEU A 462 5.94 14.18 16.90
CA LEU A 462 5.38 15.31 17.65
C LEU A 462 3.84 15.23 17.82
N HIS A 463 3.16 14.38 17.06
CA HIS A 463 1.70 14.22 17.15
C HIS A 463 1.26 12.86 17.73
N THR A 464 2.19 11.91 17.86
CA THR A 464 1.87 10.59 18.43
C THR A 464 1.47 10.71 19.90
N PRO A 465 0.46 9.95 20.35
CA PRO A 465 0.15 9.81 21.77
C PRO A 465 1.19 8.96 22.51
N GLN A 466 2.13 8.31 21.81
CA GLN A 466 3.04 7.30 22.35
C GLN A 466 4.31 7.87 22.99
N ILE A 467 4.19 9.00 23.67
CA ILE A 467 5.28 9.61 24.42
C ILE A 467 5.43 8.99 25.81
N ILE A 468 6.55 9.29 26.47
CA ILE A 468 6.75 9.00 27.89
C ILE A 468 5.76 9.84 28.70
N HIS A 469 5.16 9.26 29.75
CA HIS A 469 4.22 9.96 30.60
C HIS A 469 4.88 11.17 31.29
N GLY A 470 4.21 12.33 31.25
CA GLY A 470 4.74 13.59 31.78
C GLY A 470 5.62 14.38 30.80
N ALA A 471 5.80 13.88 29.57
CA ALA A 471 6.59 14.55 28.53
C ALA A 471 5.77 15.52 27.65
N GLU A 472 4.50 15.75 27.98
CA GLU A 472 3.56 16.55 27.19
C GLU A 472 4.01 18.00 27.03
N GLU A 473 4.47 18.64 28.12
CA GLU A 473 4.95 20.02 28.10
C GLU A 473 6.22 20.16 27.24
N ALA A 474 7.18 19.25 27.39
CA ALA A 474 8.39 19.23 26.59
C ALA A 474 8.09 18.99 25.11
N ARG A 475 7.14 18.10 24.79
CA ARG A 475 6.65 17.90 23.41
C ARG A 475 6.02 19.18 22.86
N ASN A 476 5.14 19.83 23.61
CA ASN A 476 4.45 21.04 23.17
C ASN A 476 5.44 22.19 22.96
N SER A 477 6.44 22.34 23.84
CA SER A 477 7.54 23.29 23.63
C SER A 477 8.29 23.05 22.32
N ILE A 478 8.63 21.80 21.98
CA ILE A 478 9.27 21.50 20.68
C ILE A 478 8.31 21.75 19.53
N ARG A 479 7.01 21.42 19.68
CA ARG A 479 6.00 21.71 18.65
C ARG A 479 5.92 23.20 18.37
N ASP A 480 5.91 24.05 19.38
CA ASP A 480 5.85 25.50 19.22
C ASP A 480 7.12 26.07 18.56
N GLU A 481 8.28 25.41 18.75
CA GLU A 481 9.53 25.76 18.04
C GLU A 481 9.49 25.35 16.56
N VAL A 482 8.91 24.19 16.26
CA VAL A 482 8.95 23.55 14.92
C VAL A 482 7.76 23.97 14.04
N ILE A 483 6.62 24.30 14.64
CA ILE A 483 5.39 24.64 13.95
C ILE A 483 5.17 26.14 14.06
N SER A 484 5.32 26.86 12.95
CA SER A 484 4.93 28.26 12.87
C SER A 484 3.50 28.37 12.34
N HIS A 485 2.74 29.35 12.83
CA HIS A 485 1.43 29.69 12.30
C HIS A 485 1.54 31.02 11.55
N ASP A 486 1.02 31.09 10.34
CA ASP A 486 0.92 32.35 9.60
C ASP A 486 -0.29 33.19 10.06
N HIS A 487 -0.44 34.38 9.49
CA HIS A 487 -1.50 35.32 9.86
C HIS A 487 -2.89 34.82 9.45
N ASP A 488 -2.95 33.84 8.55
CA ASP A 488 -4.18 33.26 8.02
C ASP A 488 -4.57 31.96 8.76
N GLY A 489 -3.83 31.62 9.83
CA GLY A 489 -4.11 30.47 10.70
C GLY A 489 -3.54 29.14 10.20
N TYR A 490 -2.72 29.14 9.13
CA TYR A 490 -2.11 27.92 8.62
C TYR A 490 -0.82 27.60 9.34
N SER A 491 -0.63 26.31 9.61
CA SER A 491 0.59 25.81 10.25
C SER A 491 1.60 25.36 9.19
N SER A 492 2.86 25.75 9.37
CA SER A 492 3.99 25.26 8.59
C SER A 492 4.96 24.50 9.48
N PHE A 493 5.50 23.38 8.99
CA PHE A 493 6.40 22.51 9.76
C PHE A 493 7.85 22.73 9.33
N ASN A 494 8.68 23.30 10.22
CA ASN A 494 10.09 23.56 9.95
C ASN A 494 10.96 22.33 10.26
N VAL A 495 11.21 21.52 9.24
CA VAL A 495 12.03 20.30 9.37
C VAL A 495 13.46 20.60 9.82
N SER A 496 14.04 21.76 9.46
CA SER A 496 15.38 22.15 9.92
C SER A 496 15.42 22.36 11.44
N THR A 497 14.41 23.04 11.99
CA THR A 497 14.27 23.18 13.46
C THR A 497 14.06 21.83 14.12
N ALA A 498 13.24 20.96 13.52
CA ALA A 498 12.98 19.62 14.05
C ALA A 498 14.25 18.74 14.08
N LEU A 499 15.10 18.85 13.05
CA LEU A 499 16.40 18.21 13.01
C LEU A 499 17.30 18.68 14.15
N HIS A 500 17.37 19.99 14.44
CA HIS A 500 18.13 20.51 15.58
C HIS A 500 17.60 20.00 16.92
N ALA A 501 16.30 19.70 16.99
CA ALA A 501 15.66 19.12 18.16
C ALA A 501 15.66 17.58 18.17
N VAL A 502 16.31 16.88 17.23
CA VAL A 502 16.14 15.43 17.03
C VAL A 502 16.41 14.59 18.29
N GLU A 503 17.44 14.94 19.07
CA GLU A 503 17.76 14.23 20.32
C GLU A 503 16.71 14.49 21.40
N ARG A 504 16.18 15.72 21.47
CA ARG A 504 15.05 16.07 22.35
C ARG A 504 13.81 15.31 21.92
N ILE A 505 13.53 15.21 20.62
CA ILE A 505 12.38 14.45 20.10
C ILE A 505 12.53 12.97 20.45
N GLU A 506 13.70 12.37 20.25
CA GLU A 506 13.96 10.97 20.58
C GLU A 506 13.75 10.69 22.08
N SER A 507 14.19 11.60 22.96
CA SER A 507 14.08 11.43 24.41
C SER A 507 12.64 11.50 24.95
N LEU A 508 11.69 12.04 24.17
CA LEU A 508 10.26 12.02 24.51
C LEU A 508 9.60 10.66 24.22
N MET A 509 10.23 9.81 23.41
CA MET A 509 9.60 8.60 22.87
C MET A 509 9.89 7.37 23.73
N ARG A 510 8.92 6.45 23.79
CA ARG A 510 9.18 5.11 24.34
C ARG A 510 10.11 4.32 23.39
N PRO A 511 11.19 3.68 23.87
CA PRO A 511 12.23 3.11 22.99
C PRO A 511 11.77 2.02 22.00
N LYS A 512 10.66 1.33 22.31
CA LYS A 512 10.08 0.22 21.55
C LYS A 512 8.78 0.61 20.85
N THR A 513 8.83 1.67 20.06
CA THR A 513 7.77 2.07 19.12
C THR A 513 8.36 2.24 17.73
N THR A 514 7.53 2.07 16.70
CA THR A 514 7.94 2.30 15.30
C THR A 514 8.38 3.74 15.09
N THR A 515 7.72 4.70 15.75
CA THR A 515 8.05 6.12 15.69
C THR A 515 9.43 6.39 16.32
N ALA A 516 9.74 5.83 17.49
CA ALA A 516 11.07 5.95 18.10
C ALA A 516 12.17 5.35 17.21
N ARG A 517 11.92 4.16 16.62
CA ARG A 517 12.86 3.55 15.66
C ARG A 517 13.06 4.41 14.43
N ALA A 518 12.00 5.01 13.90
CA ALA A 518 12.08 5.90 12.74
C ALA A 518 12.90 7.16 13.06
N VAL A 519 12.68 7.79 14.23
CA VAL A 519 13.46 8.93 14.73
C VAL A 519 14.95 8.56 14.84
N ARG A 520 15.28 7.43 15.46
CA ARG A 520 16.67 6.92 15.52
C ARG A 520 17.28 6.72 14.15
N THR A 521 16.51 6.17 13.21
CA THR A 521 16.98 5.90 11.85
C THR A 521 17.32 7.19 11.13
N VAL A 522 16.41 8.18 11.14
CA VAL A 522 16.69 9.47 10.49
C VAL A 522 17.82 10.22 11.18
N ARG A 523 17.91 10.17 12.52
CA ARG A 523 19.04 10.74 13.26
C ARG A 523 20.38 10.16 12.82
N ARG A 524 20.45 8.84 12.66
CA ARG A 524 21.67 8.17 12.14
C ARG A 524 21.98 8.60 10.70
N ASN A 525 20.96 8.70 9.84
CA ASN A 525 21.14 9.07 8.45
C ASN A 525 21.63 10.52 8.26
N VAL A 526 21.30 11.41 9.20
CA VAL A 526 21.67 12.83 9.19
C VAL A 526 22.75 13.21 10.22
N SER A 527 23.39 12.23 10.86
CA SER A 527 24.38 12.51 11.92
C SER A 527 25.64 13.20 11.40
N ASP A 528 26.00 12.94 10.14
CA ASP A 528 27.16 13.51 9.48
C ASP A 528 27.02 13.44 7.94
N PRO A 529 27.85 14.19 7.18
CA PRO A 529 27.78 14.22 5.72
C PRO A 529 27.99 12.85 5.04
N ARG A 530 28.78 11.96 5.65
CA ARG A 530 29.04 10.63 5.08
C ARG A 530 27.77 9.78 5.13
N ASN A 531 27.04 9.79 6.24
CA ASN A 531 25.79 9.05 6.37
C ASN A 531 24.72 9.57 5.42
N MET A 532 24.69 10.88 5.13
CA MET A 532 23.78 11.43 4.13
C MET A 532 24.12 10.96 2.71
N VAL A 533 25.40 10.90 2.36
CA VAL A 533 25.84 10.35 1.07
C VAL A 533 25.46 8.86 0.95
N LEU A 534 25.60 8.08 2.02
CA LEU A 534 25.18 6.68 2.06
C LEU A 534 23.66 6.54 1.94
N TRP A 535 22.89 7.40 2.61
CA TRP A 535 21.44 7.42 2.50
C TRP A 535 21.00 7.75 1.07
N ALA A 536 21.58 8.78 0.45
CA ALA A 536 21.31 9.13 -0.95
C ALA A 536 21.67 8.00 -1.92
N ALA A 537 22.76 7.27 -1.69
CA ALA A 537 23.16 6.12 -2.50
C ALA A 537 22.20 4.93 -2.36
N SER A 538 21.66 4.69 -1.15
CA SER A 538 20.58 3.71 -0.94
C SER A 538 19.34 4.08 -1.75
N LEU A 539 18.92 5.34 -1.67
CA LEU A 539 17.77 5.85 -2.42
C LEU A 539 18.02 5.81 -3.94
N GLU A 540 19.24 5.99 -4.42
CA GLU A 540 19.58 5.83 -5.84
C GLU A 540 19.45 4.37 -6.33
N THR A 541 19.75 3.42 -5.46
CA THR A 541 19.52 1.99 -5.72
C THR A 541 18.03 1.69 -5.80
N GLU A 542 17.25 2.25 -4.87
CA GLU A 542 15.78 2.14 -4.85
C GLU A 542 15.14 2.78 -6.09
N TRP A 543 15.58 3.99 -6.46
CA TRP A 543 15.16 4.67 -7.69
C TRP A 543 15.37 3.79 -8.92
N SER A 544 16.57 3.22 -9.05
CA SER A 544 16.92 2.39 -10.20
C SER A 544 16.05 1.12 -10.26
N ALA A 545 15.74 0.52 -9.10
CA ALA A 545 14.82 -0.62 -9.04
C ALA A 545 13.38 -0.21 -9.40
N ALA A 546 12.90 0.92 -8.90
CA ALA A 546 11.56 1.42 -9.17
C ALA A 546 11.35 1.80 -10.65
N VAL A 547 12.32 2.47 -11.28
CA VAL A 547 12.28 2.80 -12.72
C VAL A 547 12.28 1.54 -13.58
N HIS A 548 13.18 0.59 -13.33
CA HIS A 548 13.19 -0.66 -14.10
C HIS A 548 11.93 -1.52 -13.88
N ARG A 549 11.31 -1.44 -12.70
CA ARG A 549 10.02 -2.09 -12.44
C ARG A 549 8.90 -1.41 -13.21
N LEU A 550 8.83 -0.09 -13.17
CA LEU A 550 7.86 0.69 -13.94
C LEU A 550 7.99 0.43 -15.45
N GLU A 551 9.22 0.41 -15.97
CA GLU A 551 9.51 0.09 -17.37
C GLU A 551 9.05 -1.33 -17.73
N ARG A 552 9.41 -2.32 -16.91
CA ARG A 552 9.00 -3.72 -17.07
C ARG A 552 7.47 -3.85 -17.13
N ILE A 553 6.77 -3.24 -16.17
CA ILE A 553 5.31 -3.31 -16.08
C ILE A 553 4.64 -2.57 -17.24
N ARG A 554 5.08 -1.35 -17.57
CA ARG A 554 4.55 -0.60 -18.72
C ARG A 554 4.74 -1.36 -20.03
N ASN A 555 5.91 -1.93 -20.27
CA ASN A 555 6.18 -2.71 -21.49
C ASN A 555 5.33 -3.98 -21.54
N SER A 556 5.10 -4.61 -20.40
CA SER A 556 4.21 -5.78 -20.29
C SER A 556 2.76 -5.38 -20.62
N ILE A 557 2.24 -4.28 -20.05
CA ILE A 557 0.88 -3.82 -20.37
C ILE A 557 0.75 -3.43 -21.85
N MET A 558 1.72 -2.67 -22.40
CA MET A 558 1.67 -2.17 -23.79
C MET A 558 1.83 -3.25 -24.85
N HIS A 559 2.65 -4.26 -24.58
CA HIS A 559 3.04 -5.28 -25.57
C HIS A 559 2.47 -6.67 -25.24
N GLY A 560 1.50 -6.75 -24.31
CA GLY A 560 0.83 -7.99 -23.92
C GLY A 560 1.74 -8.99 -23.22
N GLY A 561 2.66 -8.50 -22.39
CA GLY A 561 3.53 -9.31 -21.55
C GLY A 561 3.02 -9.59 -20.14
N PRO A 562 3.74 -10.43 -19.39
CA PRO A 562 3.30 -10.88 -18.08
C PRO A 562 3.42 -9.76 -17.04
N PHE A 563 2.34 -9.52 -16.31
CA PHE A 563 2.34 -8.67 -15.12
C PHE A 563 1.29 -9.20 -14.14
N THR A 564 1.34 -8.72 -12.90
CA THR A 564 0.33 -9.00 -11.87
C THR A 564 -0.31 -7.70 -11.40
N ASP A 565 -1.57 -7.75 -10.98
CA ASP A 565 -2.28 -6.57 -10.44
C ASP A 565 -1.54 -5.97 -9.24
N THR A 566 -0.92 -6.83 -8.42
CA THR A 566 -0.12 -6.38 -7.29
C THR A 566 1.10 -5.60 -7.80
N ALA A 567 1.82 -6.07 -8.82
CA ALA A 567 2.96 -5.34 -9.38
C ALA A 567 2.56 -3.99 -9.97
N VAL A 568 1.40 -3.92 -10.63
CA VAL A 568 0.79 -2.67 -11.13
C VAL A 568 0.54 -1.69 -9.99
N SER A 569 -0.14 -2.14 -8.93
CA SER A 569 -0.41 -1.32 -7.74
C SER A 569 0.88 -0.80 -7.09
N ARG A 570 1.97 -1.58 -7.11
CA ARG A 570 3.28 -1.18 -6.56
C ARG A 570 4.02 -0.13 -7.38
N VAL A 571 3.76 -0.01 -8.68
CA VAL A 571 4.38 1.04 -9.52
C VAL A 571 3.48 2.24 -9.73
N HIS A 572 2.18 2.12 -9.44
CA HIS A 572 1.20 3.19 -9.63
C HIS A 572 1.59 4.47 -8.90
N ARG A 573 1.80 4.41 -7.57
CA ARG A 573 2.14 5.60 -6.77
C ARG A 573 3.41 6.30 -7.26
N PHE A 574 4.45 5.52 -7.55
CA PHE A 574 5.71 6.04 -8.11
C PHE A 574 5.48 6.72 -9.46
N SER A 575 4.79 6.07 -10.39
CA SER A 575 4.48 6.63 -11.72
C SER A 575 3.64 7.90 -11.63
N HIS A 576 2.62 7.91 -10.76
CA HIS A 576 1.70 9.03 -10.56
C HIS A 576 2.40 10.26 -10.00
N GLN A 577 3.33 10.05 -9.04
CA GLN A 577 4.14 11.13 -8.51
C GLN A 577 5.07 11.72 -9.57
N LEU A 578 5.74 10.88 -10.36
CA LEU A 578 6.66 11.34 -11.40
C LEU A 578 5.95 12.04 -12.56
N SER A 579 4.78 11.57 -12.97
CA SER A 579 3.96 12.27 -13.97
C SER A 579 3.48 13.62 -13.46
N ALA A 580 3.10 13.72 -12.18
CA ALA A 580 2.71 15.00 -11.58
C ALA A 580 3.86 16.02 -11.68
N TRP A 581 5.07 15.62 -11.26
CA TRP A 581 6.25 16.49 -11.34
C TRP A 581 6.62 16.82 -12.79
N ALA A 582 6.46 15.87 -13.71
CA ALA A 582 6.70 16.10 -15.12
C ALA A 582 5.76 17.19 -15.69
N VAL A 583 4.48 17.12 -15.35
CA VAL A 583 3.47 18.08 -15.82
C VAL A 583 3.63 19.44 -15.14
N VAL A 584 3.84 19.46 -13.81
CA VAL A 584 3.97 20.72 -13.04
C VAL A 584 5.20 21.52 -13.47
N GLU A 585 6.38 20.91 -13.57
CA GLU A 585 7.59 21.63 -14.03
C GLU A 585 7.46 22.10 -15.49
N SER A 586 6.75 21.35 -16.33
CA SER A 586 6.43 21.80 -17.70
C SER A 586 5.48 22.99 -17.71
N MET A 587 4.50 23.00 -16.80
CA MET A 587 3.58 24.12 -16.63
C MET A 587 4.33 25.37 -16.16
N ASP A 588 5.20 25.25 -15.16
CA ASP A 588 6.05 26.34 -14.68
C ASP A 588 6.90 26.92 -15.81
N ALA A 589 7.49 26.07 -16.66
CA ALA A 589 8.26 26.52 -17.83
C ALA A 589 7.43 27.42 -18.76
N VAL A 590 6.20 26.98 -19.10
CA VAL A 590 5.29 27.75 -19.97
C VAL A 590 4.88 29.07 -19.31
N LEU A 591 4.61 29.07 -18.01
CA LEU A 591 4.24 30.26 -17.25
C LEU A 591 5.39 31.26 -17.08
N GLU A 592 6.62 30.77 -16.99
CA GLU A 592 7.84 31.59 -16.94
C GLU A 592 8.33 32.02 -18.33
N GLN A 593 7.64 31.60 -19.40
CA GLN A 593 8.02 31.86 -20.80
C GLN A 593 9.42 31.35 -21.16
N VAL A 594 9.83 30.24 -20.55
CA VAL A 594 11.07 29.51 -20.88
C VAL A 594 10.71 28.18 -21.57
N THR A 595 11.66 27.61 -22.30
CA THR A 595 11.41 26.29 -22.90
C THR A 595 11.34 25.22 -21.81
N VAL A 596 10.50 24.20 -22.02
CA VAL A 596 10.42 23.03 -21.12
C VAL A 596 11.81 22.41 -20.92
N ARG A 597 12.60 22.33 -21.99
CA ARG A 597 13.99 21.84 -21.95
C ARG A 597 14.87 22.65 -21.00
N ASP A 598 14.85 23.98 -21.13
CA ASP A 598 15.71 24.85 -20.31
C ASP A 598 15.34 24.76 -18.82
N ARG A 599 14.03 24.69 -18.51
CA ARG A 599 13.54 24.48 -17.14
C ARG A 599 14.06 23.18 -16.52
N TYR A 600 14.00 22.08 -17.27
CA TYR A 600 14.52 20.80 -16.80
C TYR A 600 16.05 20.80 -16.69
N MET A 601 16.77 21.45 -17.60
CA MET A 601 18.22 21.59 -17.50
C MET A 601 18.63 22.38 -16.24
N ALA A 602 17.93 23.49 -15.94
CA ALA A 602 18.14 24.24 -14.72
C ALA A 602 17.88 23.39 -13.48
N THR A 603 16.81 22.58 -13.49
CA THR A 603 16.50 21.64 -12.42
C THR A 603 17.60 20.59 -12.22
N ALA A 604 18.08 19.97 -13.30
CA ALA A 604 19.18 19.00 -13.23
C ALA A 604 20.46 19.61 -12.65
N GLN A 605 20.87 20.79 -13.14
CA GLN A 605 22.06 21.49 -12.63
C GLN A 605 21.96 21.83 -11.14
N ARG A 606 20.79 22.30 -10.71
CA ARG A 606 20.48 22.59 -9.30
C ARG A 606 20.58 21.33 -8.44
N MET A 607 20.02 20.22 -8.91
CA MET A 607 20.04 18.96 -8.18
C MET A 607 21.40 18.26 -8.18
N ASP A 608 22.20 18.39 -9.24
CA ASP A 608 23.59 17.94 -9.27
C ASP A 608 24.45 18.72 -8.26
N SER A 609 24.25 20.04 -8.18
CA SER A 609 24.91 20.89 -7.20
C SER A 609 24.54 20.48 -5.77
N TRP A 610 23.24 20.26 -5.51
CA TRP A 610 22.76 19.71 -4.25
C TRP A 610 23.41 18.36 -3.91
N ARG A 611 23.47 17.43 -4.88
CA ARG A 611 24.06 16.10 -4.69
C ARG A 611 25.53 16.16 -4.30
N GLN A 612 26.29 17.11 -4.86
CA GLN A 612 27.69 17.36 -4.52
C GLN A 612 27.86 18.01 -3.14
N ALA A 613 26.93 18.88 -2.75
CA ALA A 613 26.93 19.55 -1.45
C ALA A 613 26.70 18.59 -0.28
N LEU A 614 25.93 17.50 -0.46
CA LEU A 614 25.64 16.50 0.59
C LEU A 614 26.88 15.96 1.31
N GLY A 615 28.02 15.84 0.62
CA GLY A 615 29.26 15.31 1.20
C GLY A 615 30.16 16.36 1.85
N ARG A 616 29.80 17.64 1.81
CA ARG A 616 30.64 18.77 2.24
C ARG A 616 29.96 19.65 3.28
N GLU A 617 28.65 19.82 3.15
CA GLU A 617 27.86 20.71 4.00
C GLU A 617 27.36 20.01 5.26
N ASP A 618 27.07 20.82 6.27
CA ASP A 618 26.36 20.40 7.46
C ASP A 618 25.00 19.78 7.07
N PRO A 619 24.65 18.57 7.55
CA PRO A 619 23.36 17.95 7.34
C PRO A 619 22.14 18.85 7.48
N TYR A 620 22.17 19.79 8.44
CA TYR A 620 21.07 20.73 8.69
C TYR A 620 20.82 21.67 7.50
N ARG A 621 21.85 21.99 6.71
CA ARG A 621 21.75 22.85 5.53
C ARG A 621 21.63 22.03 4.24
N ALA A 622 22.37 20.93 4.15
CA ALA A 622 22.52 20.16 2.94
C ALA A 622 21.21 19.53 2.42
N VAL A 623 20.31 19.09 3.31
CA VAL A 623 19.00 18.54 2.88
C VAL A 623 18.10 19.62 2.26
N PHE A 624 18.23 20.87 2.72
CA PHE A 624 17.37 21.99 2.32
C PHE A 624 18.00 22.92 1.28
N ALA A 625 19.27 22.74 0.95
CA ALA A 625 19.95 23.52 -0.07
C ALA A 625 19.24 23.40 -1.44
N GLY A 626 18.99 24.55 -2.09
CA GLY A 626 18.49 24.62 -3.47
C GLY A 626 16.98 24.51 -3.65
N SER A 627 16.16 24.65 -2.60
CA SER A 627 14.71 24.83 -2.73
C SER A 627 14.26 26.28 -2.60
#